data_AF-A0A1M2VVW1-F1
#
_entry.id   AF-A0A1M2VVW1-F1
#
_cell.length_a   1.000
_cell.length_b   1.000
_cell.length_c   1.000
_cell.angle_alpha   90.00
_cell.angle_beta   90.00
_cell.angle_gamma   90.00
#
_symmetry.space_group_name_H-M   'P 1'
#
loop_
_entity.id
_entity.type
_entity.pdbx_description
1 polymer ?
#
loop_
_entity_poly.entity_id
_entity_poly.type
_entity_poly.pdbx_seq_one_letter_code
_entity_poly.pdbx_strand_id
1 'polypeptide(L)'
;MPKRAKTPELFDDAKYLTVVGPYPPHPNMELAQHRMEFSRWIGSCTGPEFLRAFYHKPTSPGSVIIEIDESFPDFKRLLGEHKWSEFLVDPGDQGRYVSKVFYCTYNTDRDVQKNGEPDVMDA
;
A
#
# COMPACT_ATOMS: atom_id res chain seq x y z
N MET A 1 -11.27 -18.26 33.24
CA MET A 1 -10.53 -18.39 31.97
C MET A 1 -9.09 -17.99 32.23
N PRO A 2 -8.08 -18.83 31.93
CA PRO A 2 -6.70 -18.40 31.98
C PRO A 2 -6.55 -17.18 31.06
N LYS A 3 -6.06 -16.05 31.59
CA LYS A 3 -5.76 -14.89 30.75
C LYS A 3 -4.71 -15.36 29.74
N ARG A 4 -5.05 -15.32 28.45
CA ARG A 4 -4.13 -15.59 27.35
C ARG A 4 -2.84 -14.81 27.62
N ALA A 5 -1.69 -15.49 27.56
CA ALA A 5 -0.40 -14.80 27.64
C ALA A 5 -0.42 -13.63 26.65
N LYS A 6 0.07 -12.46 27.08
CA LYS A 6 0.22 -11.33 26.16
C LYS A 6 1.05 -11.84 24.98
N THR A 7 0.48 -11.74 23.78
CA THR A 7 1.24 -11.91 22.54
C THR A 7 2.48 -11.04 22.67
N PRO A 8 3.68 -11.55 22.35
CA PRO A 8 4.89 -10.73 22.34
C PRO A 8 4.60 -9.41 21.62
N GLU A 9 5.13 -8.31 22.13
CA GLU A 9 5.12 -7.05 21.38
C GLU A 9 5.86 -7.34 20.08
N LEU A 10 5.11 -7.45 18.99
CA LEU A 10 5.70 -7.38 17.66
C LEU A 10 6.29 -5.99 17.60
N PHE A 11 7.62 -5.90 17.49
CA PHE A 11 8.26 -4.68 17.04
C PHE A 11 7.80 -4.53 15.59
N ASP A 12 6.67 -3.85 15.44
CA ASP A 12 6.10 -3.54 14.15
C ASP A 12 6.86 -2.32 13.64
N ASP A 13 8.05 -2.62 13.14
CA ASP A 13 8.93 -1.62 12.57
C ASP A 13 8.41 -1.20 11.19
N ALA A 14 7.46 -1.94 10.60
CA ALA A 14 6.87 -1.61 9.32
C ALA A 14 5.98 -0.36 9.39
N LYS A 15 6.08 0.50 8.37
CA LYS A 15 5.26 1.70 8.29
C LYS A 15 4.12 1.50 7.31
N TYR A 16 2.91 1.65 7.84
CA TYR A 16 1.70 1.57 7.06
C TYR A 16 1.30 2.93 6.47
N LEU A 17 1.02 2.93 5.17
CA LEU A 17 0.42 4.05 4.46
C LEU A 17 -0.92 3.64 3.87
N THR A 18 -1.78 4.62 3.64
CA THR A 18 -3.03 4.43 2.91
C THR A 18 -2.95 5.18 1.59
N VAL A 19 -3.08 4.43 0.49
CA VAL A 19 -3.26 4.97 -0.85
C VAL A 19 -4.75 5.14 -1.10
N VAL A 20 -5.16 6.33 -1.53
CA VAL A 20 -6.53 6.68 -1.96
C VAL A 20 -6.51 6.98 -3.45
N GLY A 21 -7.44 6.38 -4.20
CA GLY A 21 -7.44 6.43 -5.66
C GLY A 21 -6.21 5.72 -6.26
N PRO A 22 -5.96 4.44 -5.91
CA PRO A 22 -4.79 3.71 -6.38
C PRO A 22 -4.74 3.57 -7.91
N TYR A 23 -3.53 3.46 -8.47
CA TYR A 23 -3.28 2.97 -9.82
C TYR A 23 -3.11 1.45 -9.80
N PRO A 24 -3.71 0.66 -10.71
CA PRO A 24 -4.61 1.06 -11.79
C PRO A 24 -5.99 1.48 -11.27
N PRO A 25 -6.81 2.20 -12.07
CA PRO A 25 -8.11 2.69 -11.61
C PRO A 25 -9.04 1.53 -11.28
N HIS A 26 -9.72 1.60 -10.13
CA HIS A 26 -10.58 0.53 -9.62
C HIS A 26 -9.85 -0.83 -9.58
N PRO A 27 -8.74 -0.93 -8.83
CA PRO A 27 -7.91 -2.12 -8.90
C PRO A 27 -8.69 -3.31 -8.34
N ASN A 28 -8.77 -4.38 -9.14
CA ASN A 28 -9.21 -5.67 -8.65
C ASN A 28 -7.97 -6.45 -8.20
N MET A 29 -7.68 -6.42 -6.90
CA MET A 29 -6.49 -7.07 -6.34
C MET A 29 -6.53 -8.61 -6.44
N GLU A 30 -7.67 -9.22 -6.78
CA GLU A 30 -7.72 -10.65 -7.16
C GLU A 30 -6.97 -10.93 -8.48
N LEU A 31 -6.83 -9.93 -9.35
CA LEU A 31 -6.15 -10.06 -10.64
C LEU A 31 -4.65 -9.80 -10.49
N ALA A 32 -3.84 -10.81 -10.83
CA ALA A 32 -2.37 -10.72 -10.80
C ALA A 32 -1.82 -9.52 -11.58
N GLN A 33 -2.45 -9.15 -12.70
CA GLN A 33 -2.06 -7.99 -13.48
C GLN A 33 -2.21 -6.69 -12.69
N HIS A 34 -3.33 -6.49 -12.01
CA HIS A 34 -3.58 -5.27 -11.23
C HIS A 34 -2.65 -5.19 -10.03
N ARG A 35 -2.38 -6.32 -9.36
CA ARG A 35 -1.36 -6.43 -8.31
C ARG A 35 0.01 -6.00 -8.83
N MET A 36 0.41 -6.52 -9.99
CA MET A 36 1.69 -6.18 -10.61
C MET A 36 1.79 -4.70 -11.01
N GLU A 37 0.74 -4.13 -11.61
CA GLU A 37 0.68 -2.72 -12.00
C GLU A 37 0.75 -1.79 -10.78
N PHE A 38 -0.02 -2.09 -9.73
CA PHE A 38 0.04 -1.36 -8.46
C PHE A 38 1.43 -1.42 -7.83
N SER A 39 2.02 -2.62 -7.78
CA SER A 39 3.36 -2.85 -7.21
C SER A 39 4.44 -2.11 -7.99
N ARG A 40 4.35 -2.08 -9.33
CA ARG A 40 5.29 -1.33 -10.19
C ARG A 40 5.19 0.16 -9.98
N TRP A 41 3.99 0.70 -9.80
CA TRP A 41 3.83 2.12 -9.49
C TRP A 41 4.46 2.48 -8.14
N ILE A 42 4.15 1.74 -7.07
CA ILE A 42 4.81 2.00 -5.77
C ILE A 42 6.33 1.84 -5.89
N GLY A 43 6.79 0.78 -6.55
CA GLY A 43 8.20 0.55 -6.81
C GLY A 43 8.88 1.66 -7.64
N SER A 44 8.14 2.37 -8.49
CA SER A 44 8.67 3.56 -9.18
C SER A 44 8.88 4.75 -8.24
N CYS A 45 8.12 4.82 -7.14
CA CYS A 45 8.23 5.86 -6.13
C CYS A 45 9.29 5.53 -5.06
N THR A 46 9.45 4.25 -4.72
CA THR A 46 10.32 3.80 -3.61
C THR A 46 11.60 3.11 -4.05
N GLY A 47 11.61 2.45 -5.20
CA GLY A 47 12.46 1.29 -5.47
C GLY A 47 11.69 -0.02 -5.22
N PRO A 48 11.95 -1.09 -5.99
CA PRO A 48 11.21 -2.36 -5.90
C PRO A 48 11.36 -3.11 -4.57
N GLU A 49 12.40 -2.82 -3.78
CA GLU A 49 12.77 -3.55 -2.58
C GLU A 49 12.01 -3.12 -1.30
N PHE A 50 11.35 -1.97 -1.33
CA PHE A 50 10.78 -1.35 -0.12
C PHE A 50 9.29 -1.66 0.08
N LEU A 51 8.58 -2.12 -0.94
CA LEU A 51 7.17 -2.54 -0.80
C LEU A 51 7.12 -3.98 -0.29
N ARG A 52 6.72 -4.16 0.98
CA ARG A 52 6.66 -5.47 1.64
C ARG A 52 5.35 -6.20 1.36
N ALA A 53 4.24 -5.48 1.50
CA ALA A 53 2.91 -6.02 1.27
C ALA A 53 1.93 -4.89 0.94
N PHE A 54 0.77 -5.27 0.42
CA PHE A 54 -0.39 -4.37 0.34
C PHE A 54 -1.66 -5.13 0.71
N TYR A 55 -2.63 -4.38 1.22
CA TYR A 55 -3.86 -4.92 1.79
C TYR A 55 -5.04 -4.22 1.15
N HIS A 56 -5.83 -4.99 0.42
CA HIS A 56 -7.07 -4.52 -0.16
C HIS A 56 -8.14 -4.43 0.94
N LYS A 57 -8.93 -3.35 0.94
CA LYS A 57 -10.05 -3.18 1.88
C LYS A 57 -11.37 -3.33 1.11
N PRO A 58 -12.06 -4.48 1.20
CA PRO A 58 -13.33 -4.69 0.48
C PRO A 58 -14.41 -3.65 0.79
N THR A 59 -14.40 -3.12 2.02
CA THR A 59 -15.34 -2.07 2.48
C THR A 59 -14.94 -0.66 2.03
N SER A 60 -13.77 -0.49 1.42
CA SER A 60 -13.24 0.79 0.94
C SER A 60 -12.44 0.57 -0.34
N PRO A 61 -13.09 0.18 -1.45
CA PRO A 61 -12.42 -0.20 -2.71
C PRO A 61 -11.64 0.95 -3.36
N GLY A 62 -11.87 2.19 -2.94
CA GLY A 62 -11.08 3.35 -3.34
C GLY A 62 -9.76 3.49 -2.56
N SER A 63 -9.40 2.53 -1.70
CA SER A 63 -8.22 2.61 -0.85
C SER A 63 -7.50 1.29 -0.68
N VAL A 64 -6.17 1.36 -0.60
CA VAL A 64 -5.27 0.22 -0.38
C VAL A 64 -4.29 0.62 0.71
N ILE A 65 -4.05 -0.27 1.67
CA ILE A 65 -2.99 -0.08 2.66
C ILE A 65 -1.72 -0.69 2.09
N ILE A 66 -0.60 0.01 2.22
CA ILE A 66 0.72 -0.52 1.85
C ILE A 66 1.60 -0.59 3.08
N GLU A 67 2.40 -1.64 3.14
CA GLU A 67 3.45 -1.83 4.11
C GLU A 67 4.79 -1.52 3.43
N ILE A 68 5.47 -0.50 3.95
CA ILE A 68 6.77 -0.08 3.46
C ILE A 68 7.82 -0.42 4.51
N ASP A 69 8.93 -0.97 4.03
CA ASP A 69 10.09 -1.28 4.83
C ASP A 69 10.63 -0.03 5.55
N GLU A 70 10.98 -0.17 6.83
CA GLU A 70 11.44 0.94 7.66
C GLU A 70 12.73 1.59 7.19
N SER A 71 13.57 0.84 6.48
CA SER A 71 14.83 1.33 5.93
C SER A 71 14.62 2.29 4.77
N PHE A 72 13.38 2.41 4.24
CA PHE A 72 13.06 3.37 3.20
C PHE A 72 13.38 4.80 3.65
N PRO A 73 14.32 5.48 2.96
CA PRO A 73 14.76 6.80 3.36
C PRO A 73 13.67 7.84 3.06
N ASP A 74 13.46 8.75 4.01
CA ASP A 74 12.57 9.90 3.86
C ASP A 74 11.14 9.54 3.43
N PHE A 75 10.47 8.76 4.28
CA PHE A 75 9.07 8.35 4.15
C PHE A 75 8.09 9.47 3.77
N LYS A 76 8.39 10.71 4.16
CA LYS A 76 7.55 11.87 3.88
C LYS A 76 7.45 12.15 2.38
N ARG A 77 8.41 11.70 1.57
CA ARG A 77 8.40 11.83 0.11
C ARG A 77 7.31 11.02 -0.56
N LEU A 78 6.83 9.95 0.08
CA LEU A 78 5.69 9.20 -0.42
C LEU A 78 4.37 9.91 -0.15
N LEU A 79 4.29 10.78 0.84
CA LEU A 79 3.04 11.44 1.22
C LEU A 79 2.62 12.47 0.17
N GLY A 80 1.31 12.65 0.04
CA GLY A 80 0.72 13.64 -0.85
C GLY A 80 0.25 13.06 -2.18
N GLU A 81 0.21 13.90 -3.20
CA GLU A 81 -0.37 13.57 -4.50
C GLU A 81 0.68 13.04 -5.47
N HIS A 82 0.36 11.95 -6.15
CA HIS A 82 1.15 11.31 -7.20
C HIS A 82 0.35 11.39 -8.49
N LYS A 83 0.77 12.25 -9.44
CA LYS A 83 0.06 12.40 -10.71
C LYS A 83 0.44 11.26 -11.62
N TRP A 84 -0.55 10.66 -12.29
CA TRP A 84 -0.29 9.53 -13.17
C TRP A 84 0.51 9.93 -14.41
N SER A 85 0.40 11.19 -14.80
CA SER A 85 1.24 11.80 -15.83
C SER A 85 2.73 11.89 -15.48
N GLU A 86 3.12 11.67 -14.23
CA GLU A 86 4.54 11.72 -13.81
C GLU A 86 5.23 10.35 -13.92
N PHE A 87 4.48 9.24 -13.95
CA PHE A 87 5.05 7.88 -13.98
C PHE A 87 4.58 7.00 -15.14
N LEU A 88 3.49 7.33 -15.81
CA LEU A 88 3.05 6.62 -17.02
C LEU A 88 3.70 7.20 -18.28
N VAL A 89 4.13 6.32 -19.18
CA VAL A 89 4.55 6.70 -20.53
C VAL A 89 3.31 6.87 -21.40
N ASP A 90 3.12 8.06 -21.97
CA ASP A 90 1.97 8.42 -22.80
C ASP A 90 0.61 8.12 -22.13
N PRO A 91 0.27 8.82 -21.04
CA PRO A 91 -0.86 8.47 -20.19
C PRO A 91 -2.23 8.69 -20.85
N GLY A 92 -2.32 9.37 -22.00
CA GLY A 92 -3.58 9.80 -22.60
C GLY A 92 -4.50 10.47 -21.59
N ASP A 93 -5.78 10.10 -21.58
CA ASP A 93 -6.77 10.60 -20.62
C ASP A 93 -6.48 10.24 -19.17
N GLN A 94 -5.66 9.21 -18.92
CA GLN A 94 -5.32 8.79 -17.56
C GLN A 94 -4.41 9.78 -16.85
N GLY A 95 -3.74 10.68 -17.59
CA GLY A 95 -2.81 11.67 -17.03
C GLY A 95 -3.45 12.68 -16.08
N ARG A 96 -4.80 12.78 -16.09
CA ARG A 96 -5.60 13.62 -15.18
C ARG A 96 -5.80 12.99 -13.80
N TYR A 97 -5.56 11.69 -13.65
CA TYR A 97 -5.76 10.99 -12.39
C TYR A 97 -4.58 11.21 -11.46
N VAL A 98 -4.89 11.14 -10.16
CA VAL A 98 -3.93 11.26 -9.08
C VAL A 98 -4.19 10.17 -8.06
N SER A 99 -3.12 9.59 -7.53
CA SER A 99 -3.18 8.76 -6.33
C SER A 99 -2.69 9.57 -5.15
N LYS A 100 -3.35 9.47 -4.00
CA LYS A 100 -2.98 10.22 -2.79
C LYS A 100 -2.54 9.29 -1.69
N VAL A 101 -1.43 9.60 -1.06
CA VAL A 101 -0.84 8.77 -0.01
C VAL A 101 -0.88 9.51 1.32
N PHE A 102 -1.44 8.86 2.32
CA PHE A 102 -1.60 9.37 3.68
C PHE A 102 -1.00 8.41 4.69
N TYR A 103 -0.68 8.93 5.88
CA TYR A 103 -0.42 8.06 7.03
C TYR A 103 -1.60 7.13 7.27
N CYS A 104 -1.32 5.85 7.51
CA CYS A 104 -2.35 4.92 7.94
C CYS A 104 -2.78 5.24 9.37
N THR A 105 -4.05 4.99 9.69
CA THR A 105 -4.55 5.08 11.07
C THR A 105 -4.31 3.80 11.87
N TYR A 106 -3.84 2.73 11.23
CA TYR A 106 -3.45 1.48 11.88
C TYR A 106 -1.94 1.44 12.09
N ASN A 107 -1.55 0.91 13.24
CA ASN A 107 -0.15 0.86 13.68
C ASN A 107 0.31 -0.57 13.99
N THR A 108 -0.49 -1.58 13.66
CA THR A 108 -0.13 -2.99 13.87
C THR A 108 -0.53 -3.86 12.68
N ASP A 109 0.30 -4.85 12.33
CA ASP A 109 -0.04 -5.94 11.39
C ASP A 109 -1.44 -6.50 11.64
N ARG A 110 -1.74 -6.72 12.93
CA ARG A 110 -2.99 -7.32 13.38
C ARG A 110 -4.19 -6.41 13.07
N ASP A 111 -4.05 -5.11 13.24
CA ASP A 111 -5.11 -4.15 12.91
C ASP A 111 -5.30 -4.07 11.40
N VAL A 112 -4.22 -4.10 10.62
CA VAL A 112 -4.30 -4.07 9.16
C VAL A 112 -4.95 -5.35 8.62
N GLN A 113 -4.51 -6.54 9.04
CA GLN A 113 -5.10 -7.84 8.64
C GLN A 113 -6.56 -8.00 9.06
N LYS A 114 -7.00 -7.34 10.14
CA LYS A 114 -8.40 -7.36 10.55
C LYS A 114 -9.28 -6.50 9.62
N ASN A 115 -8.70 -5.49 8.99
CA ASN A 115 -9.41 -4.48 8.21
C ASN A 115 -9.14 -4.56 6.70
N GLY A 116 -8.25 -5.44 6.26
CA GLY A 116 -7.92 -5.70 4.86
C GLY A 116 -7.37 -7.11 4.68
N GLU A 117 -7.50 -7.63 3.47
CA GLU A 117 -6.98 -8.94 3.10
C GLU A 117 -5.55 -8.76 2.56
N PRO A 118 -4.55 -9.45 3.13
CA PRO A 118 -3.16 -9.33 2.70
C PRO A 118 -2.94 -10.00 1.36
N ASP A 119 -2.34 -9.26 0.43
CA ASP A 119 -1.65 -9.85 -0.71
C ASP A 119 -0.15 -9.87 -0.39
N VAL A 120 0.38 -11.08 -0.19
CA VAL A 120 1.82 -11.29 -0.01
C VAL A 120 2.44 -11.44 -1.39
N MET A 121 3.41 -10.60 -1.73
CA MET A 121 4.17 -10.78 -2.95
C MET A 121 5.13 -11.95 -2.77
N ASP A 122 4.98 -13.00 -3.56
CA ASP A 122 6.00 -14.05 -3.65
C ASP A 122 7.27 -13.41 -4.23
N ALA A 123 8.36 -13.44 -3.44
CA ALA A 123 9.66 -12.85 -3.76
C ALA A 123 10.39 -13.58 -4.90
#